data_AF-A0A2S0QAJ6-F1
#
_entry.id   AF-A0A2S0QAJ6-F1
#
_cell.length_a   1.000
_cell.length_b   1.000
_cell.length_c   1.000
_cell.angle_alpha   90.00
_cell.angle_beta   90.00
_cell.angle_gamma   90.00
#
_symmetry.space_group_name_H-M   'P 1'
#
loop_
_entity.id
_entity.type
_entity.pdbx_description
1 polymer ?
#
loop_
_entity_poly.entity_id
_entity_poly.type
_entity_poly.pdbx_seq_one_letter_code
_entity_poly.pdbx_strand_id
1 'polypeptide(L)'
;MKPVLSKGQLTTWKDDRGFGFIQLSDGSQEVFLHISAFKELNRRESSKTSYQIEFRIIVILHLVFWLVWLLFNKTLINLFLSIL
;
A
#
# COMPACT_ATOMS: atom_id res chain seq x y z
N MET A 1 18.39 -20.32 5.28
CA MET A 1 18.60 -20.99 3.98
C MET A 1 18.43 -19.97 2.88
N LYS A 2 19.34 -19.90 1.90
CA LYS A 2 19.20 -19.00 0.75
C LYS A 2 18.14 -19.60 -0.20
N PRO A 3 17.17 -18.83 -0.71
CA PRO A 3 16.22 -19.36 -1.68
C PRO A 3 16.97 -19.68 -2.98
N VAL A 4 16.85 -20.91 -3.45
CA VAL A 4 17.35 -21.31 -4.77
C VAL A 4 16.30 -20.91 -5.80
N LEU A 5 16.71 -20.08 -6.76
CA LEU A 5 15.84 -19.66 -7.86
C LEU A 5 15.88 -20.72 -8.94
N SER A 6 14.78 -21.45 -9.10
CA SER A 6 14.61 -22.43 -10.18
C SER A 6 13.80 -21.82 -11.33
N LYS A 7 14.27 -22.00 -12.57
CA LYS A 7 13.56 -21.55 -13.78
C LYS A 7 12.85 -22.74 -14.43
N GLY A 8 11.61 -22.52 -14.85
CA GLY A 8 10.80 -23.51 -15.55
C GLY A 8 9.78 -22.88 -16.48
N GLN A 9 9.16 -23.69 -17.32
CA GLN A 9 8.12 -23.28 -18.26
C GLN A 9 6.77 -23.85 -17.82
N LEU A 10 5.73 -23.02 -17.88
CA LEU A 10 4.36 -23.47 -17.62
C LEU A 10 3.91 -24.38 -18.77
N THR A 11 3.73 -25.67 -18.49
CA THR A 11 3.36 -26.67 -19.51
C THR A 11 1.86 -26.84 -19.62
N THR A 12 1.17 -26.86 -18.48
CA THR A 12 -0.29 -27.06 -18.42
C THR A 12 -0.92 -26.02 -17.53
N TRP A 13 -1.96 -25.35 -18.02
CA TRP A 13 -2.83 -24.46 -17.24
C TRP A 13 -4.28 -24.90 -17.38
N LYS A 14 -4.98 -25.06 -16.26
CA LYS A 14 -6.42 -25.33 -16.19
C LYS A 14 -7.12 -24.14 -15.56
N ASP A 15 -7.55 -23.22 -16.42
CA ASP A 15 -8.14 -21.94 -16.00
C ASP A 15 -9.42 -22.14 -15.18
N ASP A 16 -10.31 -23.04 -15.61
CA ASP A 16 -11.57 -23.38 -14.93
C ASP A 16 -11.38 -23.82 -13.47
N ARG A 17 -10.20 -24.37 -13.15
CA ARG A 17 -9.87 -24.87 -11.80
C ARG A 17 -8.77 -24.06 -11.12
N GLY A 18 -8.22 -23.04 -11.79
CA GLY A 18 -7.19 -22.15 -11.25
C GLY A 18 -5.87 -22.84 -10.89
N PHE A 19 -5.48 -23.91 -11.57
CA PHE A 19 -4.20 -24.58 -11.29
C PHE A 19 -3.47 -25.04 -12.56
N GLY A 20 -2.17 -25.27 -12.42
CA GLY A 20 -1.32 -25.75 -13.50
C GLY A 20 -0.05 -26.44 -13.02
N PHE A 21 0.77 -26.85 -13.99
CA PHE A 21 2.06 -27.50 -13.77
C PHE A 21 3.16 -26.73 -14.50
N ILE A 22 4.27 -26.51 -13.79
CA ILE A 22 5.50 -25.92 -14.34
C ILE A 22 6.53 -27.03 -14.48
N GLN A 23 7.03 -27.23 -15.69
CA GLN A 23 8.17 -28.11 -15.94
C GLN A 23 9.47 -27.34 -15.65
N LEU A 24 10.31 -27.85 -14.75
CA LEU A 24 11.63 -27.25 -14.55
C LEU A 24 12.54 -27.52 -15.76
N SER A 25 13.44 -26.57 -16.00
CA SER A 25 14.40 -26.62 -17.13
C SER A 25 15.46 -27.73 -16.97
N ASP A 26 15.61 -28.27 -15.77
CA ASP A 26 16.52 -29.36 -15.45
C ASP A 26 15.90 -30.74 -15.74
N GLY A 27 14.64 -30.80 -16.19
CA GLY A 27 13.93 -32.04 -16.50
C GLY A 27 13.57 -32.87 -15.26
N SER A 28 13.87 -32.38 -14.05
CA SER A 28 13.85 -33.16 -12.82
C SER A 28 12.43 -33.48 -12.37
N GLN A 29 11.50 -32.52 -12.48
CA GLN A 29 10.14 -32.69 -11.95
C GLN A 29 9.17 -31.63 -12.47
N GLU A 30 7.89 -31.98 -12.54
CA GLU A 30 6.79 -31.02 -12.66
C GLU A 30 6.39 -30.49 -11.29
N VAL A 31 6.32 -29.16 -11.15
CA VAL A 31 5.87 -28.48 -9.93
C VAL A 31 4.43 -28.04 -10.10
N PHE A 32 3.59 -28.43 -9.15
CA PHE A 32 2.20 -28.00 -9.07
C PHE A 32 2.09 -26.54 -8.62
N LEU A 33 1.24 -25.76 -9.29
CA LEU A 33 1.00 -24.35 -9.04
C LEU A 33 -0.50 -24.08 -8.95
N HIS A 34 -0.92 -23.33 -7.93
CA HIS A 34 -2.31 -22.88 -7.76
C HIS A 34 -2.38 -21.35 -7.87
N ILE A 35 -3.46 -20.81 -8.47
CA ILE A 35 -3.65 -19.36 -8.65
C ILE A 35 -3.59 -18.58 -7.32
N SER A 36 -3.97 -19.22 -6.21
CA SER A 36 -3.84 -18.64 -4.87
C SER A 36 -2.40 -18.29 -4.50
N ALA A 37 -1.39 -18.96 -5.05
CA ALA A 37 0.02 -18.61 -4.81
C ALA A 37 0.39 -17.23 -5.38
N PHE A 38 -0.31 -16.77 -6.42
CA PHE A 38 -0.15 -15.42 -6.97
C PHE A 38 -0.90 -14.35 -6.18
N LYS A 39 -1.86 -14.73 -5.34
CA LYS A 39 -2.64 -13.81 -4.51
C LYS A 39 -1.76 -13.09 -3.48
N GLU A 40 -0.71 -13.75 -3.00
CA GLU A 40 0.28 -13.17 -2.09
C GLU A 40 1.19 -12.15 -2.79
N LEU A 41 1.51 -12.37 -4.07
CA LEU A 41 2.41 -11.49 -4.84
C LEU A 41 1.74 -10.19 -5.29
N ASN A 42 0.40 -10.16 -5.35
CA ASN A 42 -0.39 -8.94 -5.52
C ASN A 42 -0.67 -8.19 -4.22
N ARG A 43 -0.03 -8.55 -3.10
CA ARG A 43 -0.04 -7.74 -1.88
C ARG A 43 0.91 -6.53 -1.97
N ARG A 44 1.07 -5.95 -3.16
CA ARG A 44 1.61 -4.59 -3.32
C ARG A 44 0.47 -3.61 -3.48
N GLU A 45 0.19 -2.93 -2.37
CA GLU A 45 -0.19 -1.52 -2.33
C GLU A 45 -1.46 -1.06 -3.03
N SER A 46 -2.59 -1.71 -2.79
CA SER A 46 -3.87 -1.05 -3.02
C SER A 46 -4.86 -1.35 -1.91
N SER A 47 -5.67 -0.34 -1.58
CA SER A 47 -6.84 -0.44 -0.70
C SER A 47 -6.65 -0.21 0.81
N LYS A 48 -5.81 0.74 1.24
CA LYS A 48 -6.12 1.53 2.46
C LYS A 48 -6.05 3.04 2.27
N THR A 49 -5.96 3.50 1.03
CA THR A 49 -5.86 4.93 0.70
C THR A 49 -7.16 5.68 1.01
N SER A 50 -8.32 5.02 0.88
CA SER A 50 -9.63 5.68 1.06
C SER A 50 -9.81 6.25 2.47
N TYR A 51 -9.57 5.45 3.53
CA TYR A 51 -9.76 5.90 4.91
C TYR A 51 -8.70 6.91 5.37
N GLN A 52 -7.48 6.80 4.82
CA GLN A 52 -6.40 7.70 5.19
C GLN A 52 -6.60 9.12 4.64
N ILE A 53 -7.22 9.27 3.47
CA ILE A 53 -7.49 10.60 2.89
C ILE A 53 -8.56 11.33 3.71
N GLU A 54 -9.65 10.67 4.06
CA GLU A 54 -10.74 11.26 4.87
C GLU A 54 -10.23 11.77 6.22
N PHE A 55 -9.47 10.93 6.94
CA PHE A 55 -8.89 11.33 8.21
C PHE A 55 -7.93 12.52 8.08
N ARG A 56 -7.10 12.54 7.03
CA ARG A 56 -6.15 13.64 6.80
C ARG A 56 -6.85 14.96 6.50
N ILE A 57 -7.96 14.94 5.76
CA ILE A 57 -8.73 16.16 5.48
C ILE A 57 -9.31 16.75 6.77
N ILE A 58 -9.90 15.92 7.63
CA ILE A 58 -10.46 16.36 8.92
C ILE A 58 -9.37 16.97 9.81
N VAL A 59 -8.21 16.31 9.92
CA VAL A 59 -7.08 16.82 10.71
C VAL A 59 -6.55 18.14 10.15
N ILE A 60 -6.40 18.27 8.83
CA ILE A 60 -5.94 19.52 8.21
C ILE A 60 -6.94 20.64 8.44
N LEU A 61 -8.24 20.40 8.25
CA LEU A 61 -9.28 21.39 8.51
C LEU A 61 -9.24 21.88 9.97
N HIS A 62 -9.08 20.96 10.92
CA HIS A 62 -8.99 21.30 12.33
C HIS A 62 -7.73 22.10 12.67
N LEU A 63 -6.58 21.71 12.12
CA LEU A 63 -5.31 22.42 12.32
C LEU A 63 -5.33 23.81 11.69
N VAL A 64 -5.91 23.95 10.49
CA VAL A 64 -6.08 25.26 9.84
C VAL A 64 -7.01 26.14 10.67
N PHE A 65 -8.13 25.60 11.17
CA PHE A 65 -9.03 26.34 12.05
C PHE A 65 -8.30 26.84 13.32
N TRP A 66 -7.53 25.97 13.98
CA TRP A 66 -6.74 26.33 15.14
C TRP A 66 -5.65 27.35 14.83
N LEU A 67 -5.00 27.23 13.67
CA LEU A 67 -3.95 28.13 13.23
C LEU A 67 -4.52 29.53 12.90
N VAL A 68 -5.68 29.60 12.25
CA VAL A 68 -6.38 30.87 11.99
C VAL A 68 -6.80 31.55 13.29
N TRP A 69 -7.39 30.80 14.22
CA TRP A 69 -7.75 31.30 15.56
C TRP A 69 -6.52 31.83 16.32
N LEU A 70 -5.41 31.08 16.28
CA LEU A 70 -4.17 31.45 16.95
C LEU A 70 -3.52 32.68 16.33
N LEU A 71 -3.50 32.80 15.00
CA LEU A 71 -2.96 33.98 14.32
C LEU A 71 -3.79 35.23 14.62
N PHE A 72 -5.13 35.14 14.62
CA PHE A 72 -5.98 36.28 14.94
C PHE A 72 -5.77 36.78 16.38
N ASN A 73 -5.65 35.86 17.33
CA ASN A 73 -5.34 36.19 18.72
C ASN A 73 -3.92 36.76 18.87
N LYS A 74 -2.92 36.15 18.21
CA LYS A 74 -1.54 36.65 18.20
C LYS A 74 -1.42 38.02 17.56
N THR A 75 -2.16 38.33 16.50
CA THR A 75 -2.12 39.66 15.86
C THR A 75 -2.59 40.74 16.82
N LEU A 76 -3.67 40.49 17.56
CA LEU A 76 -4.16 41.39 18.61
C LEU A 76 -3.16 41.53 19.76
N ILE A 77 -2.59 40.41 20.24
CA ILE A 77 -1.57 40.41 21.30
C ILE A 77 -0.30 41.13 20.85
N ASN A 78 0.15 40.92 19.61
CA ASN A 78 1.34 41.55 19.04
C ASN A 78 1.11 43.04 18.80
N LEU A 79 -0.07 43.44 18.36
CA LEU A 79 -0.44 44.85 18.21
C LEU A 79 -0.50 45.57 19.57
N PHE A 80 -1.02 44.89 20.59
CA PHE A 80 -1.07 45.37 21.97
C PHE A 80 0.33 45.49 22.60
N LEU A 81 1.18 44.46 22.43
CA LEU A 81 2.57 44.46 22.89
C LEU A 81 3.49 45.40 22.09
N SER A 82 3.08 45.84 20.89
CA SER A 82 3.84 46.80 20.09
C SER A 82 3.58 48.26 20.50
N ILE A 83 2.54 48.53 21.30
CA ILE A 83 2.15 49.88 21.74
C ILE A 83 2.59 50.15 23.19
N LEU A 84 2.93 49.09 23.95
CA LEU A 84 3.57 49.16 25.26
C LEU A 84 5.09 49.21 25.13
#